data_AF-A0A4Q3ST36-F1
#
_entry.id   AF-A0A4Q3ST36-F1
#
_cell.length_a   1.000
_cell.length_b   1.000
_cell.length_c   1.000
_cell.angle_alpha   90.00
_cell.angle_beta   90.00
_cell.angle_gamma   90.00
#
_symmetry.space_group_name_H-M   'P 1'
#
loop_
_entity.id
_entity.type
_entity.pdbx_description
1 polymer ?
#
loop_
_entity_poly.entity_id
_entity_poly.type
_entity_poly.pdbx_seq_one_letter_code
_entity_poly.pdbx_strand_id
1 'polypeptide(L)' 'LNNDQQLCVTLFYLEKKSYQQIADQTGYNMMQVKSHIQNGKRNLKTILEKKLNKG' A
#
# COMPACT_ATOMS: atom_id res chain seq x y z
N LEU A 1 -6.19 -1.44 7.21
CA LEU A 1 -5.48 -0.51 6.30
C LEU A 1 -6.35 0.73 6.16
N ASN A 2 -5.77 1.92 6.03
CA ASN A 2 -6.56 3.08 5.59
C ASN A 2 -6.71 3.05 4.06
N ASN A 3 -7.59 3.89 3.53
CA ASN A 3 -7.94 3.90 2.10
C ASN A 3 -6.72 4.20 1.22
N ASP A 4 -5.87 5.16 1.60
CA ASP A 4 -4.71 5.55 0.79
C ASP A 4 -3.65 4.44 0.72
N GLN A 5 -3.39 3.76 1.84
CA GLN A 5 -2.50 2.60 1.89
C GLN A 5 -3.06 1.44 1.08
N GLN A 6 -4.36 1.16 1.20
CA GLN A 6 -5.02 0.10 0.44
C GLN A 6 -4.93 0.38 -1.06
N LEU A 7 -5.28 1.60 -1.49
CA LEU A 7 -5.21 2.02 -2.89
C LEU A 7 -3.79 1.87 -3.43
N CYS A 8 -2.79 2.47 -2.78
CA CYS A 8 -1.41 2.43 -3.29
C CYS A 8 -0.81 1.01 -3.29
N VAL A 9 -1.14 0.17 -2.30
CA VAL A 9 -0.71 -1.24 -2.28
C VAL A 9 -1.36 -2.02 -3.41
N THR A 10 -2.65 -1.83 -3.68
CA THR A 10 -3.36 -2.47 -4.79
C THR A 10 -2.74 -2.09 -6.14
N LEU A 11 -2.60 -0.79 -6.40
CA LEU A 11 -2.03 -0.29 -7.65
C LEU A 11 -0.61 -0.80 -7.88
N PHE A 12 0.22 -0.85 -6.83
CA PHE A 12 1.61 -1.30 -6.95
C PHE A 12 1.73 -2.82 -7.10
N TYR A 13 1.13 -3.61 -6.22
CA TYR A 13 1.37 -5.06 -6.19
C TYR A 13 0.46 -5.84 -7.12
N LEU A 14 -0.80 -5.42 -7.32
CA LEU A 14 -1.77 -6.13 -8.16
C LEU A 14 -1.77 -5.58 -9.58
N GLU A 15 -1.79 -4.26 -9.74
CA GLU A 15 -1.81 -3.62 -11.06
C GLU A 15 -0.42 -3.31 -11.63
N LYS A 16 0.65 -3.58 -10.87
CA LYS A 16 2.05 -3.40 -11.28
C LYS A 16 2.41 -1.98 -11.74
N LYS A 17 1.71 -0.97 -11.22
CA LYS A 17 2.00 0.43 -11.53
C LYS A 17 3.30 0.89 -10.84
N SER A 18 4.09 1.69 -11.54
CA SER A 18 5.24 2.38 -10.98
C SER A 18 4.81 3.46 -10.00
N TYR A 19 5.72 3.93 -9.14
CA TYR A 19 5.41 5.05 -8.23
C TYR A 19 4.98 6.31 -8.98
N GLN A 20 5.56 6.57 -10.15
CA GLN A 20 5.20 7.72 -10.99
C GLN A 20 3.78 7.57 -11.53
N GLN A 21 3.43 6.41 -12.07
CA GLN A 21 2.07 6.15 -12.57
C GLN A 21 1.01 6.27 -11.46
N ILE A 22 1.35 5.85 -10.24
CA ILE A 22 0.47 6.01 -9.08
C ILE A 22 0.33 7.48 -8.72
N ALA A 23 1.44 8.22 -8.64
CA ALA A 23 1.44 9.66 -8.36
C ALA A 23 0.58 10.43 -9.37
N ASP A 24 0.75 10.15 -10.66
CA ASP A 24 0.01 10.78 -11.75
C ASP A 24 -1.50 10.47 -11.66
N GLN A 25 -1.86 9.25 -11.27
CA GLN A 25 -3.25 8.81 -11.16
C GLN A 25 -3.96 9.37 -9.92
N THR A 26 -3.28 9.45 -8.78
CA THR A 26 -3.91 9.81 -7.50
C THR A 26 -3.72 11.28 -7.13
N GLY A 27 -2.82 12.00 -7.81
CA GLY A 27 -2.41 13.36 -7.44
C GLY A 27 -1.49 13.41 -6.21
N TYR A 28 -1.04 12.27 -5.70
CA TYR A 28 -0.06 12.22 -4.61
C TYR A 28 1.33 12.55 -5.13
N ASN A 29 2.16 13.13 -4.27
CA ASN A 29 3.58 13.23 -4.56
C ASN A 29 4.29 11.86 -4.33
N MET A 30 5.49 11.73 -4.90
CA MET A 30 6.27 10.49 -4.82
C MET A 30 6.59 10.04 -3.39
N MET A 31 6.72 10.96 -2.43
CA MET A 31 6.97 10.61 -1.02
C MET A 31 5.73 10.02 -0.36
N GLN A 32 4.55 10.58 -0.65
CA GLN A 32 3.27 10.05 -0.20
C GLN A 32 3.04 8.64 -0.75
N VAL A 33 3.23 8.44 -2.06
CA VAL A 33 3.11 7.10 -2.68
C VAL A 33 4.02 6.08 -2.01
N LYS A 34 5.30 6.41 -1.84
CA LYS A 34 6.26 5.55 -1.12
C LYS A 34 5.80 5.24 0.30
N SER A 35 5.39 6.25 1.05
CA SER A 35 4.92 6.11 2.44
C SER A 35 3.68 5.23 2.55
N HIS A 36 2.68 5.43 1.68
CA HIS A 36 1.46 4.63 1.66
C HIS A 36 1.73 3.17 1.33
N ILE A 37 2.61 2.88 0.37
CA ILE A 37 3.00 1.50 0.02
C ILE A 37 3.77 0.83 1.18
N GLN A 38 4.76 1.53 1.74
CA GLN A 38 5.58 0.99 2.84
C GLN A 38 4.75 0.71 4.09
N ASN A 39 3.98 1.71 4.54
CA ASN A 39 3.12 1.56 5.72
C ASN A 39 1.99 0.56 5.47
N GLY A 40 1.45 0.53 4.26
CA GLY A 40 0.46 -0.46 3.85
C GLY A 40 1.00 -1.89 3.96
N LYS A 41 2.19 -2.16 3.42
CA LYS A 41 2.85 -3.47 3.52
C LYS A 41 3.08 -3.88 4.99
N ARG A 42 3.59 -2.96 5.81
CA ARG A 42 3.83 -3.23 7.25
C ARG A 42 2.53 -3.60 7.97
N ASN A 43 1.47 -2.83 7.74
CA ASN A 43 0.16 -3.07 8.36
C ASN A 43 -0.46 -4.38 7.89
N LEU A 44 -0.34 -4.73 6.61
CA LEU A 44 -0.78 -6.04 6.09
C LEU A 44 -0.07 -7.20 6.78
N LYS A 45 1.26 -7.13 6.91
CA LYS A 45 2.04 -8.15 7.61
C LYS A 45 1.50 -8.35 9.04
N THR A 46 1.35 -7.28 9.81
CA THR A 46 0.81 -7.35 11.18
C THR A 46 -0.61 -7.94 11.23
N ILE A 47 -1.48 -7.60 10.28
CA ILE A 47 -2.84 -8.18 10.21
C ILE A 47 -2.77 -9.68 9.94
N LEU A 48 -1.93 -10.12 9.00
CA LEU A 48 -1.75 -11.53 8.66
C LEU A 48 -1.16 -12.31 9.83
N GLU A 49 -0.11 -11.82 10.48
CA GLU A 49 0.50 -12.43 11.67
C GLU A 49 -0.53 -12.58 12.80
N LYS A 50 -1.33 -11.54 13.06
CA LYS A 50 -2.40 -11.61 14.07
C LYS A 50 -3.50 -12.62 13.73
N LYS A 51 -3.76 -12.85 12.44
CA LYS A 51 -4.73 -13.89 12.01
C LYS A 51 -4.15 -15.28 12.15
N LEU A 52 -2.89 -15.48 11.78
CA LEU A 52 -2.19 -16.77 11.87
C LEU A 52 -1.97 -17.19 13.33
N ASN A 53 -1.63 -16.26 14.22
CA ASN A 53 -1.41 -16.54 15.63
C ASN A 53 -2.70 -16.70 16.45
N LYS A 54 -3.87 -16.64 15.81
CA LYS A 54 -5.19 -16.83 16.44
C LYS A 54 -5.89 -18.13 16.03
N GLY A 55 -5.24 -18.95 15.20
CA GLY A 55 -5.63 -20.33 14.92
C GLY A 55 -4.71 -21.29 15.66
#